data_AF-A0A3D3CSH2-F1
#
_entry.id   AF-A0A3D3CSH2-F1
#
_cell.length_a   1.000
_cell.length_b   1.000
_cell.length_c   1.000
_cell.angle_alpha   90.00
_cell.angle_beta   90.00
_cell.angle_gamma   90.00
#
_symmetry.space_group_name_H-M   'P 1'
#
loop_
_entity.id
_entity.type
_entity.pdbx_description
1 polymer ?
#
loop_
_entity_poly.entity_id
_entity_poly.type
_entity_poly.pdbx_seq_one_letter_code
_entity_poly.pdbx_strand_id
1 'polypeptide(L)'
;MRAFKHLGSKTRGDKVIWAVVVLLALVSLLAVYSSTGLLAYKMYKGNTEIYLFKQFAFIMAGVMIIYFAHQVNYIIYARVAKILFLISIPLLFYTLFFGVKLNEGSRWIRLPIVNMTFQTSDLAKLALIMYISRLLSRKQDQIKDFKKG
;
A
#
# COMPACT_ATOMS: atom_id res chain seq x y z
N MET A 1 32.91 -12.81 19.61
CA MET A 1 31.48 -12.46 19.87
C MET A 1 31.26 -10.93 19.98
N ARG A 2 31.72 -10.14 18.99
CA ARG A 2 31.56 -8.65 18.98
C ARG A 2 31.06 -8.07 17.64
N ALA A 3 30.86 -8.89 16.61
CA ALA A 3 30.48 -8.42 15.27
C ALA A 3 28.98 -8.12 15.09
N PHE A 4 28.10 -8.63 15.96
CA PHE A 4 26.64 -8.44 15.83
C PHE A 4 26.11 -7.12 16.39
N LYS A 5 26.94 -6.30 17.06
CA LYS A 5 26.46 -5.08 17.75
C LYS A 5 26.37 -3.84 16.86
N HIS A 6 26.88 -3.88 15.62
CA HIS A 6 26.99 -2.69 14.76
C HIS A 6 25.97 -2.59 13.61
N LEU A 7 25.11 -3.58 13.40
CA LEU A 7 24.02 -3.48 12.42
C LEU A 7 22.78 -2.74 12.96
N GLY A 8 22.74 -2.39 14.25
CA GLY A 8 21.57 -1.77 14.89
C GLY A 8 21.48 -0.25 14.82
N SER A 9 22.51 0.47 14.35
CA SER A 9 22.60 1.93 14.52
C SER A 9 22.41 2.75 13.24
N LYS A 10 22.18 2.13 12.07
CA LYS A 10 21.92 2.84 10.81
C LYS A 10 20.55 2.58 10.19
N THR A 11 19.75 1.67 10.74
CA THR A 11 18.32 1.58 10.47
C THR A 11 17.56 2.21 11.63
N ARG A 12 17.35 3.54 11.60
CA ARG A 12 16.28 4.21 12.38
C ARG A 12 14.88 3.83 11.85
N GLY A 13 14.75 2.66 11.22
CA GLY A 13 13.46 2.02 10.98
C GLY A 13 13.02 1.47 12.31
N ASP A 14 11.96 2.04 12.86
CA ASP A 14 11.43 1.66 14.16
C ASP A 14 11.18 0.14 14.18
N LYS A 15 11.91 -0.58 15.05
CA LYS A 15 11.81 -2.05 15.14
C LYS A 15 10.39 -2.50 15.42
N VAL A 16 9.62 -1.64 16.08
CA VAL A 16 8.20 -1.83 16.36
C VAL A 16 7.39 -1.87 15.05
N ILE A 17 7.66 -0.98 14.10
CA ILE A 17 6.95 -0.97 12.80
C ILE A 17 7.23 -2.26 12.04
N TRP A 18 8.48 -2.72 12.01
CA TRP A 18 8.83 -3.98 11.36
C TRP A 18 8.16 -5.18 12.03
N ALA A 19 8.08 -5.21 13.36
CA ALA A 19 7.37 -6.25 14.09
C ALA A 19 5.86 -6.25 13.75
N VAL A 20 5.23 -5.08 13.67
CA VAL A 20 3.82 -4.94 13.27
C VAL A 20 3.60 -5.42 11.83
N VAL A 21 4.47 -5.06 10.89
CA VAL A 21 4.39 -5.50 9.49
C VAL A 21 4.45 -7.03 9.38
N VAL A 22 5.40 -7.67 10.07
CA VAL A 22 5.54 -9.14 10.08
C VAL A 22 4.30 -9.79 10.69
N LEU A 23 3.80 -9.28 11.80
CA LEU A 23 2.62 -9.81 12.46
C LEU A 23 1.37 -9.72 11.56
N LEU A 24 1.14 -8.56 10.94
CA LEU A 24 0.02 -8.37 10.01
C LEU A 24 0.15 -9.25 8.77
N ALA A 25 1.37 -9.47 8.25
CA ALA A 25 1.61 -10.38 7.14
C ALA A 25 1.28 -11.84 7.50
N LEU A 26 1.64 -12.29 8.71
CA LEU A 26 1.28 -13.63 9.20
C LEU A 26 -0.23 -13.79 9.35
N VAL A 27 -0.90 -12.81 9.97
CA VAL A 27 -2.37 -12.80 10.09
C VAL A 27 -3.03 -12.83 8.71
N SER A 28 -2.48 -12.08 7.73
CA SER A 28 -2.97 -12.08 6.35
C SER A 28 -2.83 -13.46 5.69
N LEU A 29 -1.70 -14.15 5.84
CA LEU A 29 -1.51 -15.51 5.33
C LEU A 29 -2.52 -16.49 5.95
N LEU A 30 -2.71 -16.42 7.27
CA LEU A 30 -3.66 -17.27 7.99
C LEU A 30 -5.10 -17.01 7.53
N ALA A 31 -5.50 -15.74 7.40
CA ALA A 31 -6.82 -15.36 6.93
C ALA A 31 -7.08 -15.85 5.49
N VAL A 32 -6.10 -15.70 4.60
CA VAL A 32 -6.22 -16.17 3.22
C VAL A 32 -6.32 -17.70 3.18
N TYR A 33 -5.46 -18.42 3.90
CA TYR A 33 -5.52 -19.89 3.97
C TYR A 33 -6.88 -20.36 4.50
N SER A 34 -7.39 -19.73 5.57
CA SER A 34 -8.69 -20.06 6.16
C SER A 34 -9.86 -19.78 5.21
N SER A 35 -9.85 -18.68 4.47
CA SER A 35 -10.96 -18.31 3.58
C SER A 35 -10.89 -18.96 2.20
N THR A 36 -9.69 -19.32 1.70
CA THR A 36 -9.54 -19.96 0.38
C THR A 36 -9.72 -21.48 0.41
N GLY A 37 -9.74 -22.13 1.57
CA GLY A 37 -10.04 -23.57 1.66
C GLY A 37 -11.36 -23.96 0.98
N LEU A 38 -12.40 -23.12 1.09
CA LEU A 38 -13.71 -23.35 0.46
C LEU A 38 -13.71 -23.08 -1.05
N LEU A 39 -12.93 -22.08 -1.51
CA LEU A 39 -12.82 -21.69 -2.93
C LEU A 39 -11.92 -22.65 -3.73
N ALA A 40 -10.80 -23.09 -3.14
CA ALA A 40 -9.87 -24.04 -3.73
C ALA A 40 -10.50 -25.43 -3.90
N TYR A 41 -11.37 -25.83 -2.97
CA TYR A 41 -12.17 -27.05 -3.09
C TYR A 41 -13.15 -26.99 -4.28
N LYS A 42 -13.75 -25.83 -4.55
CA LYS A 42 -14.74 -25.64 -5.62
C LYS A 42 -14.17 -25.40 -7.03
N MET A 43 -13.00 -24.76 -7.15
CA MET A 43 -12.46 -24.30 -8.45
C MET A 43 -11.20 -25.04 -8.94
N TYR A 44 -10.38 -25.62 -8.04
CA TYR A 44 -9.07 -26.18 -8.39
C TYR A 44 -8.81 -27.57 -7.79
N LYS A 45 -9.87 -28.36 -7.56
CA LYS A 45 -9.77 -29.74 -7.02
C LYS A 45 -8.95 -29.83 -5.71
N GLY A 46 -9.05 -28.83 -4.84
CA GLY A 46 -8.37 -28.83 -3.53
C GLY A 46 -6.95 -28.27 -3.51
N ASN A 47 -6.42 -27.74 -4.63
CA ASN A 47 -5.06 -27.22 -4.67
C ASN A 47 -4.97 -25.76 -4.14
N THR A 48 -5.09 -25.62 -2.82
CA THR A 48 -5.05 -24.34 -2.08
C THR A 48 -3.70 -23.61 -2.21
N GLU A 49 -2.65 -24.34 -2.60
CA GLU A 49 -1.27 -23.86 -2.70
C GLU A 49 -1.10 -22.69 -3.67
N ILE A 50 -1.88 -22.64 -4.76
CA ILE A 50 -1.78 -21.58 -5.78
C ILE A 50 -2.15 -20.20 -5.20
N TYR A 51 -3.21 -20.14 -4.39
CA TYR A 51 -3.63 -18.90 -3.75
C TYR A 51 -2.66 -18.46 -2.66
N LEU A 52 -2.09 -19.43 -1.93
CA LEU A 52 -1.11 -19.17 -0.90
C LEU A 52 0.21 -18.66 -1.50
N PHE A 53 0.68 -19.26 -2.60
CA PHE A 53 1.86 -18.79 -3.33
C PHE A 53 1.65 -17.37 -3.89
N LYS A 54 0.47 -17.10 -4.46
CA LYS A 54 0.13 -15.75 -4.93
C LYS A 54 0.12 -14.73 -3.78
N GLN A 55 -0.47 -15.08 -2.63
CA GLN A 55 -0.47 -14.23 -1.45
C GLN A 55 0.95 -13.98 -0.92
N PHE A 56 1.77 -15.01 -0.88
CA PHE A 56 3.17 -14.91 -0.49
C PHE A 56 3.95 -13.97 -1.42
N ALA A 57 3.76 -14.08 -2.74
CA ALA A 57 4.36 -13.18 -3.72
C ALA A 57 3.93 -11.71 -3.50
N PHE A 58 2.65 -11.46 -3.20
CA PHE A 58 2.16 -10.11 -2.87
C PHE A 58 2.78 -9.56 -1.57
N ILE A 59 2.90 -10.39 -0.53
CA ILE A 59 3.53 -10.00 0.74
C ILE A 59 5.00 -9.66 0.50
N MET A 60 5.73 -10.49 -0.24
CA MET A 60 7.13 -10.23 -0.59
C MET A 60 7.29 -8.93 -1.38
N ALA A 61 6.43 -8.69 -2.38
CA ALA A 61 6.42 -7.43 -3.13
C ALA A 61 6.13 -6.23 -2.22
N GLY A 62 5.15 -6.34 -1.31
CA GLY A 62 4.81 -5.30 -0.34
C GLY A 62 5.96 -4.97 0.62
N VAL A 63 6.63 -5.99 1.16
CA VAL A 63 7.81 -5.82 2.02
C VAL A 63 8.95 -5.13 1.27
N MET A 64 9.17 -5.52 0.01
CA MET A 64 10.18 -4.90 -0.84
C MET A 64 9.87 -3.41 -1.09
N ILE A 65 8.60 -3.08 -1.36
CA ILE A 65 8.15 -1.68 -1.49
C ILE A 65 8.40 -0.90 -0.20
N ILE A 66 8.05 -1.45 0.97
CA ILE A 66 8.28 -0.79 2.28
C ILE A 66 9.77 -0.53 2.51
N TYR A 67 10.62 -1.52 2.21
CA TYR A 67 12.06 -1.40 2.37
C TYR A 67 12.64 -0.25 1.52
N PHE A 68 12.28 -0.18 0.24
CA PHE A 68 12.71 0.92 -0.63
C PHE A 68 12.10 2.26 -0.22
N ALA A 69 10.82 2.26 0.15
CA ALA A 69 10.12 3.47 0.56
C ALA A 69 10.77 4.12 1.80
N HIS A 70 11.21 3.32 2.77
CA HIS A 70 11.90 3.82 3.96
C HIS A 70 13.26 4.49 3.64
N GLN A 71 13.92 4.12 2.54
CA GLN A 71 15.19 4.73 2.14
C GLN A 71 15.02 6.12 1.49
N VAL A 72 13.82 6.47 1.04
CA VAL A 72 13.54 7.71 0.33
C VAL A 72 13.29 8.86 1.32
N ASN A 73 13.87 10.03 1.05
CA ASN A 73 13.72 11.21 1.89
C ASN A 73 12.28 11.79 1.83
N TYR A 74 11.72 12.18 2.97
CA TYR A 74 10.39 12.82 3.12
C TYR A 74 10.17 14.05 2.22
N ILE A 75 11.23 14.77 1.85
CA ILE A 75 11.16 15.93 0.93
C ILE A 75 10.69 15.49 -0.47
N ILE A 76 11.13 14.31 -0.93
CA ILE A 76 10.73 13.75 -2.21
C ILE A 76 9.25 13.38 -2.17
N TYR A 77 8.80 12.72 -1.09
CA TYR A 77 7.39 12.41 -0.88
C TYR A 77 6.50 13.65 -0.91
N ALA A 78 6.93 14.75 -0.28
CA ALA A 78 6.21 16.01 -0.32
C ALA A 78 6.12 16.62 -1.74
N ARG A 79 7.08 16.38 -2.63
CA ARG A 79 7.00 16.82 -4.03
C ARG A 79 6.10 15.90 -4.85
N VAL A 80 6.27 14.60 -4.71
CA VAL A 80 5.49 13.55 -5.39
C VAL A 80 4.02 13.63 -4.99
N ALA A 81 3.70 13.92 -3.73
CA ALA A 81 2.34 14.00 -3.22
C ALA A 81 1.43 14.94 -4.03
N LYS A 82 1.93 16.12 -4.42
CA LYS A 82 1.15 17.08 -5.23
C LYS A 82 0.87 16.52 -6.63
N ILE A 83 1.88 15.93 -7.26
CA ILE A 83 1.76 15.35 -8.61
C ILE A 83 0.82 14.15 -8.57
N LEU A 84 1.01 13.25 -7.62
CA LEU A 84 0.21 12.04 -7.47
C LEU A 84 -1.26 12.38 -7.17
N PHE A 85 -1.51 13.39 -6.34
CA PHE A 85 -2.87 13.87 -6.09
C PHE A 85 -3.52 14.43 -7.35
N LEU A 86 -2.80 15.28 -8.10
CA LEU A 86 -3.31 15.86 -9.34
C LEU A 86 -3.59 14.81 -10.40
N ILE A 87 -2.77 13.75 -10.49
CA ILE A 87 -2.98 12.61 -11.39
C ILE A 87 -4.13 11.70 -10.91
N SER A 88 -4.33 11.57 -9.59
CA SER A 88 -5.40 10.71 -9.06
C SER A 88 -6.79 11.19 -9.45
N ILE A 89 -7.00 12.51 -9.61
CA ILE A 89 -8.29 13.10 -10.01
C ILE A 89 -8.73 12.62 -11.41
N PRO A 90 -7.96 12.86 -12.50
CA PRO A 90 -8.35 12.39 -13.83
C PRO A 90 -8.35 10.86 -13.90
N LEU A 91 -7.50 10.17 -13.11
CA LEU A 91 -7.52 8.71 -13.05
C LEU A 91 -8.82 8.17 -12.44
N LEU A 92 -9.39 8.84 -11.42
CA LEU A 92 -10.70 8.50 -10.86
C LEU A 92 -11.82 8.72 -11.87
N PHE A 93 -11.80 9.84 -12.59
CA PHE A 93 -12.74 10.08 -13.69
C PHE A 93 -12.63 8.98 -14.74
N TYR A 94 -11.41 8.62 -15.15
CA TYR A 94 -11.18 7.55 -16.10
C TYR A 94 -11.78 6.23 -15.62
N THR A 95 -11.62 5.87 -14.34
CA THR A 95 -12.27 4.66 -13.80
C THR A 95 -13.77 4.72 -13.75
N LEU A 96 -14.36 5.88 -13.53
CA LEU A 96 -15.80 6.02 -13.52
C LEU A 96 -16.40 5.67 -14.89
N PHE A 97 -15.73 6.09 -15.97
CA PHE A 97 -16.19 5.87 -17.35
C PHE A 97 -15.73 4.55 -17.97
N PHE A 98 -14.49 4.12 -17.71
CA PHE A 98 -13.84 2.97 -18.35
C PHE A 98 -13.52 1.82 -17.38
N GLY A 99 -13.95 1.92 -16.12
CA GLY A 99 -13.76 0.87 -15.13
C GLY A 99 -14.51 -0.41 -15.49
N VAL A 100 -13.84 -1.55 -15.34
CA VAL A 100 -14.45 -2.86 -15.52
C VAL A 100 -15.46 -3.07 -14.39
N LYS A 101 -16.72 -3.37 -14.75
CA LYS A 101 -17.75 -3.76 -13.79
C LYS A 101 -17.50 -5.20 -13.32
N LEU A 102 -16.79 -5.36 -12.21
CA LEU A 102 -16.77 -6.61 -11.45
C LEU A 102 -17.72 -6.44 -10.26
N ASN A 103 -18.72 -7.33 -10.13
CA ASN A 103 -19.73 -7.29 -9.04
C ASN A 103 -20.36 -5.90 -8.82
N GLU A 104 -21.06 -5.40 -9.83
CA GLU A 104 -21.99 -4.25 -9.73
C GLU A 104 -21.38 -2.84 -9.54
N GLY A 105 -20.06 -2.67 -9.67
CA GLY A 105 -19.43 -1.34 -9.70
C GLY A 105 -18.22 -1.26 -10.64
N SER A 106 -18.14 -0.19 -11.45
CA SER A 106 -16.98 0.15 -12.29
C SER A 106 -15.83 0.74 -11.45
N ARG A 107 -15.26 -0.07 -10.54
CA ARG A 107 -14.24 0.37 -9.56
C ARG A 107 -12.82 -0.11 -9.85
N TRP A 108 -12.65 -0.96 -10.86
CA TRP A 108 -11.39 -1.61 -11.16
C TRP A 108 -10.94 -1.32 -12.59
N ILE A 109 -9.69 -0.89 -12.75
CA ILE A 109 -9.04 -0.93 -14.07
C ILE A 109 -8.38 -2.29 -14.20
N ARG A 110 -8.69 -3.03 -15.27
CA ARG A 110 -7.83 -4.14 -15.68
C ARG A 110 -6.63 -3.53 -16.39
N LEU A 111 -5.45 -3.70 -15.84
CA LEU A 111 -4.20 -3.36 -16.51
C LEU A 111 -3.97 -4.42 -17.61
N PRO A 112 -4.12 -4.06 -18.90
CA PRO A 112 -4.08 -5.03 -20.00
C PRO A 112 -2.71 -5.71 -20.13
N ILE A 113 -1.65 -5.06 -19.64
CA ILE A 113 -0.27 -5.56 -19.72
C ILE A 113 0.02 -6.65 -18.68
N VAL A 114 -0.62 -6.58 -17.51
CA VAL A 114 -0.29 -7.46 -16.36
C VAL A 114 -1.43 -8.41 -16.00
N ASN A 115 -2.57 -8.31 -16.70
CA ASN A 115 -3.81 -9.05 -16.39
C ASN A 115 -4.24 -8.93 -14.91
N MET A 116 -3.80 -7.87 -14.24
CA MET A 116 -4.11 -7.55 -12.85
C MET A 116 -5.16 -6.45 -12.78
N THR A 117 -6.04 -6.56 -11.80
CA THR A 117 -7.03 -5.53 -11.49
C THR A 117 -6.42 -4.55 -10.49
N PHE A 118 -6.34 -3.28 -10.87
CA PHE A 118 -5.85 -2.20 -10.01
C PHE A 118 -6.99 -1.27 -9.64
N GLN A 119 -7.13 -1.01 -8.35
CA GLN A 119 -8.15 -0.12 -7.81
C GLN A 119 -7.57 1.30 -7.68
N THR A 120 -8.04 2.20 -8.53
CA THR A 120 -7.53 3.58 -8.58
C THR A 120 -7.88 4.38 -7.34
N SER A 121 -8.96 4.02 -6.63
CA SER A 121 -9.30 4.66 -5.35
C SER A 121 -8.28 4.38 -4.25
N ASP A 122 -7.54 3.27 -4.30
CA ASP A 122 -6.46 3.03 -3.34
C ASP A 122 -5.28 3.96 -3.57
N LEU A 123 -4.92 4.18 -4.84
CA LEU A 123 -3.91 5.17 -5.20
C LEU A 123 -4.35 6.59 -4.81
N ALA A 124 -5.61 6.94 -5.06
CA ALA A 124 -6.15 8.25 -4.70
C ALA A 124 -6.16 8.50 -3.19
N LYS A 125 -6.54 7.50 -2.38
CA LYS A 125 -6.47 7.59 -0.91
C LYS A 125 -5.04 7.86 -0.43
N LEU A 126 -4.06 7.14 -0.96
CA LEU A 126 -2.65 7.37 -0.62
C LEU A 126 -2.18 8.77 -1.05
N ALA A 127 -2.52 9.19 -2.26
CA ALA A 127 -2.18 10.50 -2.79
C ALA A 127 -2.77 11.63 -1.94
N LEU A 128 -4.03 11.49 -1.52
CA LEU A 128 -4.73 12.44 -0.66
C LEU A 128 -4.05 12.54 0.71
N ILE A 129 -3.77 11.41 1.37
CA ILE A 129 -3.11 11.40 2.68
C ILE A 129 -1.76 12.11 2.59
N MET A 130 -0.93 11.77 1.60
CA MET A 130 0.37 12.42 1.40
C MET A 130 0.24 13.92 1.11
N TYR A 131 -0.76 14.33 0.32
CA TYR A 131 -0.99 15.73 0.00
C TYR A 131 -1.45 16.54 1.22
N ILE A 132 -2.34 15.97 2.04
CA ILE A 132 -2.79 16.58 3.30
C ILE A 132 -1.61 16.69 4.27
N SER A 133 -0.82 15.63 4.48
CA SER A 133 0.37 15.68 5.33
C SER A 133 1.33 16.79 4.92
N ARG A 134 1.55 16.96 3.61
CA ARG A 134 2.34 18.07 3.05
C ARG A 134 1.71 19.43 3.34
N LEU A 135 0.40 19.58 3.15
CA LEU A 135 -0.31 20.84 3.38
C LEU A 135 -0.23 21.25 4.85
N LEU A 136 -0.45 20.30 5.77
CA LEU A 136 -0.31 20.50 7.21
C LEU A 136 1.12 20.86 7.58
N SER A 137 2.12 20.13 7.09
CA SER A 137 3.53 20.43 7.37
C SER A 137 3.95 21.84 6.92
N ARG A 138 3.40 22.35 5.81
CA ARG A 138 3.66 23.72 5.33
C ARG A 138 2.90 24.79 6.11
N LYS A 139 1.70 24.48 6.59
CA LYS A 139 0.88 25.38 7.41
C LYS A 139 1.19 25.27 8.91
N GLN A 140 2.09 24.37 9.32
CA GLN A 140 2.44 24.11 10.72
C GLN A 140 2.94 25.35 11.45
N ASP A 141 3.62 26.28 10.76
CA ASP A 141 4.06 27.56 11.35
C ASP A 141 2.91 28.57 11.57
N GLN A 142 1.81 28.45 10.82
CA GLN A 142 0.60 29.29 10.97
C GLN A 142 -0.38 28.73 12.02
N ILE A 143 -0.24 27.45 12.41
CA ILE A 143 -1.14 26.76 13.36
C ILE A 143 -0.74 27.01 14.82
N LYS A 144 0.46 27.58 15.08
CA LYS A 144 0.90 27.93 16.45
C LYS A 144 0.16 29.11 17.06
N ASP A 145 -0.59 29.87 16.26
CA ASP A 145 -1.31 31.05 16.72
C ASP A 145 -2.81 30.75 16.76
N PHE A 146 -3.26 30.11 17.85
CA PHE A 146 -4.65 29.72 18.12
C PHE A 146 -5.65 30.90 18.13
N LYS A 147 -5.15 32.14 18.05
CA LYS A 147 -5.93 33.38 18.06
C LYS A 147 -6.21 34.00 16.68
N LYS A 148 -5.66 33.42 15.60
CA LYS A 148 -5.94 33.90 14.22
C LYS A 148 -6.59 32.83 13.32
N GLY A 149 -6.97 31.69 13.89
CA GLY A 149 -7.81 30.68 13.26
C GLY A 149 -9.29 30.94 13.50
#